data_AF-A0A9D7XR72-F1
#
_entry.id   AF-A0A9D7XR72-F1
#
_cell.length_a   1.000
_cell.length_b   1.000
_cell.length_c   1.000
_cell.angle_alpha   90.00
_cell.angle_beta   90.00
_cell.angle_gamma   90.00
#
_symmetry.space_group_name_H-M   'P 1'
#
loop_
_entity.id
_entity.type
_entity.pdbx_description
1 polymer ?
#
loop_
_entity_poly.entity_id
_entity_poly.type
_entity_poly.pdbx_seq_one_letter_code
_entity_poly.pdbx_strand_id
1 'polypeptide(L)'
;MKHFTCAWRLIRSSHQQSLITLLFMKSMFKLPLVAVAFAMAIPFSQAEDAATPPPPPPPPGEHGPGPGGPGHGPRGDRFKMMVEKLNLTEDQKTKIKPIMEEEMKAMAAVRDDESLAKGARREKIIEIIKRTRDQIRPLLTPEQQKTLDEMKERGQGGPRKEKAKEKAKE
;
A
#
# COMPACT_ATOMS: atom_id res chain seq x y z
N MET A 1 -47.71 -13.79 34.73
CA MET A 1 -46.95 -13.13 33.66
C MET A 1 -45.49 -12.99 34.09
N LYS A 2 -44.56 -13.96 34.20
CA LYS A 2 -44.25 -15.22 33.49
C LYS A 2 -44.38 -15.03 31.98
N HIS A 3 -43.26 -15.06 31.24
CA HIS A 3 -43.10 -14.98 29.75
C HIS A 3 -42.18 -13.87 29.19
N PHE A 4 -41.11 -13.44 29.88
CA PHE A 4 -40.03 -12.64 29.24
C PHE A 4 -38.61 -13.07 29.64
N THR A 5 -38.38 -14.37 29.86
CA THR A 5 -37.04 -14.90 30.22
C THR A 5 -36.49 -15.95 29.26
N CYS A 6 -37.07 -16.15 28.07
CA CYS A 6 -36.58 -17.16 27.10
C CYS A 6 -36.04 -16.62 25.76
N ALA A 7 -36.17 -15.32 25.46
CA ALA A 7 -35.74 -14.78 24.16
C ALA A 7 -34.25 -14.35 24.07
N TRP A 8 -33.48 -14.44 25.16
CA TRP A 8 -32.06 -14.01 25.18
C TRP A 8 -31.04 -15.15 25.18
N ARG A 9 -31.47 -16.42 25.06
CA ARG A 9 -30.56 -17.58 25.07
C ARG A 9 -30.27 -18.21 23.70
N LEU A 10 -30.76 -17.63 22.60
CA LEU A 10 -30.54 -18.17 21.25
C LEU A 10 -29.76 -17.26 20.27
N ILE A 11 -29.33 -16.06 20.69
CA ILE A 11 -28.46 -15.17 19.89
C ILE A 11 -26.98 -15.23 20.32
N ARG A 12 -26.66 -15.88 21.44
CA ARG A 12 -25.28 -16.00 21.96
C ARG A 12 -24.55 -17.27 21.49
N SER A 13 -25.01 -17.91 20.40
CA SER A 13 -24.48 -19.21 19.94
C SER A 13 -23.82 -19.19 18.55
N SER A 14 -23.79 -18.06 17.84
CA SER A 14 -23.26 -17.99 16.46
C SER A 14 -22.08 -17.01 16.28
N HIS A 15 -21.51 -16.50 17.37
CA HIS A 15 -20.42 -15.51 17.32
C HIS A 15 -19.26 -15.84 18.28
N GLN A 16 -19.04 -17.14 18.50
CA GLN A 16 -17.86 -17.68 19.16
C GLN A 16 -17.33 -18.90 18.38
N GLN A 17 -17.19 -18.74 17.06
CA GLN A 17 -16.66 -19.79 16.18
C GLN A 17 -15.65 -19.29 15.14
N SER A 18 -15.04 -18.12 15.40
CA SER A 18 -14.05 -17.52 14.49
C SER A 18 -12.65 -17.39 15.11
N LEU A 19 -12.39 -18.04 16.25
CA LEU A 19 -11.10 -17.94 16.97
C LEU A 19 -10.30 -19.26 17.01
N ILE A 20 -10.71 -20.29 16.26
CA ILE A 20 -10.00 -21.60 16.21
C ILE A 20 -9.43 -21.91 14.82
N THR A 21 -9.84 -21.23 13.75
CA THR A 21 -9.36 -21.46 12.38
C THR A 21 -8.06 -20.74 12.01
N LEU A 22 -7.46 -19.94 12.91
CA LEU A 22 -6.21 -19.20 12.66
C LEU A 22 -5.01 -19.69 13.50
N LEU A 23 -5.03 -20.94 13.96
CA LEU A 23 -3.86 -21.60 14.55
C LEU A 23 -3.45 -22.90 13.85
N PHE A 24 -4.07 -23.23 12.71
CA PHE A 24 -3.78 -24.48 11.98
C PHE A 24 -3.14 -24.30 10.59
N MET A 25 -2.70 -23.08 10.24
CA MET A 25 -2.08 -22.77 8.94
C MET A 25 -0.65 -22.21 9.07
N LYS A 26 0.06 -22.64 10.12
CA LYS A 26 1.49 -22.33 10.35
C LYS A 26 2.39 -23.57 10.43
N SER A 27 1.84 -24.77 10.21
CA SER A 27 2.60 -26.01 10.26
C SER A 27 2.07 -26.98 9.22
N MET A 28 2.51 -26.82 7.97
CA MET A 28 2.52 -27.93 7.03
C MET A 28 3.79 -27.93 6.19
N PHE A 29 4.64 -28.90 6.56
CA PHE A 29 5.36 -29.80 5.65
C PHE A 29 6.29 -29.18 4.61
N LYS A 30 7.53 -28.99 5.07
CA LYS A 30 8.72 -29.23 4.26
C LYS A 30 8.77 -30.72 3.87
N LEU A 31 8.55 -31.05 2.60
CA LEU A 31 9.09 -32.28 1.98
C LEU A 31 9.40 -32.02 0.48
N PRO A 32 10.58 -32.42 -0.01
CA PRO A 32 11.03 -32.20 -1.39
C PRO A 32 10.74 -33.39 -2.33
N LEU A 33 10.76 -33.09 -3.63
CA LEU A 33 11.14 -33.97 -4.74
C LEU A 33 10.20 -35.14 -5.11
N VAL A 34 9.36 -34.93 -6.14
CA VAL A 34 8.98 -35.99 -7.08
C VAL A 34 9.04 -35.41 -8.49
N ALA A 35 10.02 -35.88 -9.26
CA ALA A 35 10.13 -35.66 -10.69
C ALA A 35 9.09 -36.51 -11.41
N VAL A 36 8.26 -35.89 -12.25
CA VAL A 36 7.46 -36.59 -13.25
C VAL A 36 7.83 -36.00 -14.61
N ALA A 37 8.72 -36.69 -15.29
CA ALA A 37 8.94 -36.53 -16.71
C ALA A 37 7.77 -37.21 -17.45
N PHE A 38 7.00 -36.43 -18.21
CA PHE A 38 6.09 -36.98 -19.21
C PHE A 38 6.46 -36.38 -20.57
N ALA A 39 7.19 -37.16 -21.34
CA ALA A 39 7.47 -36.93 -22.74
C ALA A 39 6.25 -37.38 -23.55
N MET A 40 5.65 -36.48 -24.32
CA MET A 40 4.90 -36.85 -25.51
C MET A 40 5.23 -35.89 -26.64
N ALA A 41 5.81 -36.50 -27.68
CA ALA A 41 6.05 -35.92 -28.99
C ALA A 41 4.71 -35.73 -29.72
N ILE A 42 4.52 -34.54 -30.29
CA ILE A 42 3.52 -34.28 -31.33
C ILE A 42 4.29 -33.61 -32.48
N PRO A 43 4.11 -34.09 -33.72
CA PRO A 43 4.95 -33.77 -34.86
C PRO A 43 4.85 -32.31 -35.31
N PHE A 44 6.00 -31.85 -35.79
CA PHE A 44 6.26 -30.60 -36.47
C PHE A 44 5.45 -30.51 -37.78
N SER A 45 4.32 -29.82 -37.76
CA SER A 45 3.66 -29.34 -38.97
C SER A 45 4.39 -28.09 -39.46
N GLN A 46 5.15 -28.26 -40.53
CA GLN A 46 5.77 -27.18 -41.28
C GLN A 46 4.67 -26.54 -42.14
N ALA A 47 4.19 -25.36 -41.72
CA ALA A 47 3.47 -24.45 -42.60
C ALA A 47 4.47 -23.34 -42.98
N GLU A 48 5.00 -23.43 -44.19
CA GLU A 48 5.61 -22.29 -44.87
C GLU A 48 4.48 -21.31 -45.20
N ASP A 49 4.37 -20.24 -44.42
CA ASP A 49 3.70 -19.03 -44.87
C ASP A 49 4.78 -18.00 -45.19
N ALA A 50 4.65 -17.43 -46.38
CA ALA A 50 5.65 -16.61 -47.01
C ALA A 50 5.92 -15.35 -46.18
N ALA A 51 7.20 -15.09 -45.96
CA ALA A 51 7.70 -13.90 -45.29
C ALA A 51 7.24 -12.63 -46.02
N THR A 52 6.24 -11.97 -45.46
CA THR A 52 6.21 -10.50 -45.47
C THR A 52 6.99 -10.04 -44.25
N PRO A 53 8.06 -9.23 -44.40
CA PRO A 53 8.77 -8.71 -43.24
C PRO A 53 7.80 -7.85 -42.41
N PRO A 54 7.72 -8.02 -41.08
CA PRO A 54 6.96 -7.11 -40.25
C PRO A 54 7.51 -5.68 -40.43
N PRO A 55 6.67 -4.63 -40.47
CA PRO A 55 7.15 -3.27 -40.49
C PRO A 55 8.09 -3.05 -39.29
N PRO A 56 9.18 -2.27 -39.46
CA PRO A 56 10.10 -2.01 -38.36
C PRO A 56 9.32 -1.43 -37.17
N PRO A 57 9.67 -1.80 -35.92
CA PRO A 57 9.10 -1.15 -34.76
C PRO A 57 9.30 0.36 -34.92
N PRO A 58 8.31 1.21 -34.56
CA PRO A 58 8.54 2.64 -34.52
C PRO A 58 9.80 2.89 -33.67
N PRO A 59 10.66 3.85 -34.04
CA PRO A 59 11.84 4.17 -33.25
C PRO A 59 11.41 4.31 -31.80
N PRO A 60 12.18 3.80 -30.81
CA PRO A 60 11.85 4.02 -29.41
C PRO A 60 11.56 5.50 -29.26
N GLY A 61 10.29 5.84 -29.09
CA GLY A 61 9.90 7.21 -28.86
C GLY A 61 10.70 7.59 -27.65
N GLU A 62 11.63 8.53 -27.83
CA GLU A 62 12.36 9.20 -26.77
C GLU A 62 11.31 9.93 -25.91
N HIS A 63 10.52 9.18 -25.15
CA HIS A 63 10.02 9.62 -23.88
C HIS A 63 11.23 9.59 -22.94
N GLY A 64 12.20 10.46 -23.24
CA GLY A 64 13.03 11.02 -22.19
C GLY A 64 12.10 11.51 -21.09
N PRO A 65 12.52 11.48 -19.81
CA PRO A 65 11.72 11.98 -18.72
C PRO A 65 11.23 13.38 -19.07
N GLY A 66 9.97 13.48 -19.47
CA GLY A 66 9.37 14.75 -19.88
C GLY A 66 9.56 15.73 -18.73
N PRO A 67 9.82 17.02 -18.99
CA PRO A 67 10.05 18.01 -17.95
C PRO A 67 8.89 17.93 -16.95
N GLY A 68 9.15 17.32 -15.80
CA GLY A 68 8.15 17.12 -14.77
C GLY A 68 7.63 18.49 -14.40
N GLY A 69 6.33 18.73 -14.62
CA GLY A 69 5.69 19.94 -14.14
C GLY A 69 6.02 20.16 -12.66
N PRO A 70 6.03 21.42 -12.17
CA PRO A 70 6.56 21.77 -10.85
C PRO A 70 5.95 20.89 -9.75
N GLY A 71 6.70 19.90 -9.26
CA GLY A 71 6.23 18.99 -8.21
C GLY A 71 6.48 17.49 -8.41
N HIS A 72 7.05 17.05 -9.53
CA HIS A 72 7.42 15.64 -9.75
C HIS A 72 8.94 15.42 -9.69
N GLY A 73 9.57 15.88 -8.61
CA GLY A 73 10.87 15.32 -8.24
C GLY A 73 10.70 13.82 -7.90
N PRO A 74 11.78 13.01 -7.97
CA PRO A 74 11.72 11.64 -7.49
C PRO A 74 11.15 11.69 -6.08
N ARG A 75 9.97 11.06 -5.88
CA ARG A 75 9.41 10.89 -4.55
C ARG A 75 10.38 9.97 -3.83
N GLY A 76 11.37 10.56 -3.17
CA GLY A 76 12.36 9.82 -2.41
C GLY A 76 11.64 8.88 -1.44
N ASP A 77 12.31 7.78 -1.12
CA ASP A 77 11.79 6.78 -0.21
C ASP A 77 11.27 7.44 1.08
N ARG A 78 9.94 7.42 1.25
CA ARG A 78 9.28 8.06 2.39
C ARG A 78 9.73 7.44 3.71
N PHE A 79 10.05 6.15 3.70
CA PHE A 79 10.58 5.47 4.86
C PHE A 79 11.96 6.02 5.22
N LYS A 80 12.85 6.19 4.24
CA LYS A 80 14.18 6.80 4.46
C LYS A 80 14.07 8.19 5.08
N MET A 81 13.19 9.05 4.57
CA MET A 81 12.98 10.39 5.14
C MET A 81 12.46 10.34 6.58
N MET A 82 11.56 9.40 6.89
CA MET A 82 11.02 9.21 8.24
C MET A 82 12.11 8.74 9.20
N VAL A 83 12.94 7.78 8.77
CA VAL A 83 14.07 7.25 9.55
C VAL A 83 15.03 8.37 9.92
N GLU A 84 15.43 9.20 8.95
CA GLU A 84 16.35 10.31 9.16
C GLU A 84 15.74 11.37 10.08
N LYS A 85 14.49 11.78 9.83
CA LYS A 85 13.89 12.89 10.59
C LYS A 85 13.48 12.53 12.01
N LEU A 86 13.12 11.28 12.28
CA LEU A 86 12.74 10.82 13.61
C LEU A 86 13.90 10.15 14.35
N ASN A 87 15.09 10.04 13.74
CA ASN A 87 16.23 9.31 14.30
C ASN A 87 15.81 7.93 14.82
N LEU A 88 15.15 7.13 13.98
CA LEU A 88 14.60 5.84 14.40
C LEU A 88 15.72 4.87 14.81
N THR A 89 15.54 4.14 15.91
CA THR A 89 16.44 3.06 16.32
C THR A 89 16.29 1.84 15.42
N GLU A 90 17.26 0.91 15.45
CA GLU A 90 17.20 -0.32 14.63
C GLU A 90 15.96 -1.18 14.94
N ASP A 91 15.60 -1.28 16.22
CA ASP A 91 14.39 -1.98 16.67
C ASP A 91 13.12 -1.31 16.14
N GLN A 92 13.06 0.02 16.14
CA GLN A 92 11.94 0.77 15.59
C GLN A 92 11.85 0.59 14.07
N LYS A 93 12.98 0.67 13.35
CA LYS A 93 13.04 0.44 11.90
C LYS A 93 12.49 -0.94 11.54
N THR A 94 12.88 -1.97 12.29
CA THR A 94 12.45 -3.35 12.05
C THR A 94 10.93 -3.51 12.23
N LYS A 95 10.33 -2.82 13.21
CA LYS A 95 8.88 -2.85 13.43
C LYS A 95 8.10 -1.99 12.43
N ILE A 96 8.66 -0.86 11.99
CA ILE A 96 8.00 0.12 11.12
C ILE A 96 8.08 -0.27 9.64
N LYS A 97 9.19 -0.88 9.20
CA LYS A 97 9.41 -1.26 7.79
C LYS A 97 8.23 -2.05 7.17
N PRO A 98 7.69 -3.13 7.78
CA PRO A 98 6.55 -3.84 7.20
C PRO A 98 5.30 -2.96 7.07
N ILE A 99 5.06 -2.04 8.02
CA ILE A 99 3.94 -1.09 7.97
C ILE A 99 4.07 -0.15 6.74
N MET A 100 5.30 0.28 6.43
CA MET A 100 5.57 1.13 5.27
C MET A 100 5.45 0.38 3.95
N GLU A 101 5.87 -0.89 3.91
CA GLU A 101 5.68 -1.75 2.73
C GLU A 101 4.19 -1.99 2.44
N GLU A 102 3.38 -2.16 3.49
CA GLU A 102 1.91 -2.25 3.37
C GLU A 102 1.30 -0.93 2.88
N GLU A 103 1.72 0.22 3.42
CA GLU A 103 1.28 1.54 2.95
C GLU A 103 1.59 1.72 1.46
N MET A 104 2.81 1.38 1.02
CA MET A 104 3.23 1.50 -0.38
C MET A 104 2.37 0.65 -1.31
N LYS A 105 2.08 -0.61 -0.93
CA LYS A 105 1.20 -1.49 -1.70
C LYS A 105 -0.23 -0.94 -1.77
N ALA A 106 -0.78 -0.46 -0.65
CA ALA A 106 -2.12 0.11 -0.61
C ALA A 106 -2.22 1.40 -1.46
N MET A 107 -1.20 2.26 -1.41
CA MET A 107 -1.14 3.47 -2.25
C MET A 107 -1.04 3.13 -3.73
N ALA A 108 -0.25 2.13 -4.12
CA ALA A 108 -0.17 1.66 -5.50
C ALA A 108 -1.54 1.15 -5.97
N ALA A 109 -2.20 0.29 -5.19
CA ALA A 109 -3.52 -0.23 -5.52
C ALA A 109 -4.56 0.89 -5.75
N VAL A 110 -4.60 1.93 -4.91
CA VAL A 110 -5.52 3.07 -5.11
C VAL A 110 -5.15 3.93 -6.32
N ARG A 111 -3.87 4.01 -6.64
CA ARG A 111 -3.38 4.78 -7.80
C ARG A 111 -3.71 4.10 -9.12
N ASP A 112 -3.58 2.78 -9.14
CA ASP A 112 -3.77 1.95 -10.33
C ASP A 112 -5.25 1.56 -10.52
N ASP A 113 -6.11 1.79 -9.51
CA ASP A 113 -7.56 1.63 -9.62
C ASP A 113 -8.18 2.74 -10.47
N GLU A 114 -8.34 2.46 -11.76
CA GLU A 114 -8.92 3.36 -12.77
C GLU A 114 -10.41 3.66 -12.50
N SER A 115 -11.12 2.77 -11.81
CA SER A 115 -12.57 2.89 -11.56
C SER A 115 -12.96 4.03 -10.62
N LEU A 116 -12.01 4.53 -9.83
CA LEU A 116 -12.28 5.56 -8.83
C LEU A 116 -12.31 6.97 -9.42
N ALA A 117 -13.18 7.84 -8.91
CA ALA A 117 -13.06 9.27 -9.18
C ALA A 117 -11.82 9.87 -8.48
N LYS A 118 -11.29 10.98 -9.00
CA LYS A 118 -10.12 11.67 -8.42
C LYS A 118 -10.33 12.07 -6.94
N GLY A 119 -11.54 12.48 -6.57
CA GLY A 119 -11.91 12.80 -5.19
C GLY A 119 -11.83 11.58 -4.28
N ALA A 120 -12.49 10.49 -4.67
CA ALA A 120 -12.46 9.22 -3.95
C ALA A 120 -11.04 8.63 -3.82
N ARG A 121 -10.21 8.70 -4.87
CA ARG A 121 -8.79 8.32 -4.80
C ARG A 121 -8.06 9.11 -3.72
N ARG A 122 -8.29 10.42 -3.66
CA ARG A 122 -7.64 11.29 -2.67
C ARG A 122 -8.07 10.94 -1.24
N GLU A 123 -9.36 10.70 -1.02
CA GLU A 123 -9.89 10.31 0.29
C GLU A 123 -9.27 8.99 0.77
N LYS A 124 -9.24 7.96 -0.10
CA LYS A 124 -8.58 6.69 0.22
C LYS A 124 -7.10 6.85 0.54
N ILE A 125 -6.37 7.70 -0.21
CA ILE A 125 -4.96 7.99 0.10
C ILE A 125 -4.82 8.66 1.48
N ILE A 126 -5.69 9.61 1.83
CA ILE A 126 -5.66 10.26 3.14
C ILE A 126 -5.91 9.23 4.25
N GLU A 127 -6.86 8.33 4.05
CA GLU A 127 -7.18 7.26 5.00
C GLU A 127 -6.00 6.29 5.19
N ILE A 128 -5.37 5.84 4.10
CA ILE A 128 -4.17 4.98 4.14
C ILE A 128 -3.06 5.65 4.94
N ILE A 129 -2.77 6.92 4.65
CA ILE A 129 -1.73 7.67 5.36
C ILE A 129 -2.09 7.83 6.85
N LYS A 130 -3.36 8.10 7.18
CA LYS A 130 -3.82 8.24 8.55
C LYS A 130 -3.64 6.94 9.32
N ARG A 131 -4.16 5.83 8.80
CA ARG A 131 -4.05 4.49 9.40
C ARG A 131 -2.59 4.11 9.65
N THR A 132 -1.74 4.34 8.66
CA THR A 132 -0.30 4.06 8.75
C THR A 132 0.36 4.83 9.89
N ARG A 133 0.04 6.13 10.03
CA ARG A 133 0.52 6.95 11.15
C ARG A 133 0.03 6.44 12.49
N ASP A 134 -1.24 6.04 12.57
CA ASP A 134 -1.83 5.53 13.82
C ASP A 134 -1.15 4.22 14.26
N GLN A 135 -0.70 3.39 13.32
CA GLN A 135 0.09 2.18 13.61
C GLN A 135 1.53 2.48 14.03
N ILE A 136 2.15 3.53 13.46
CA ILE A 136 3.54 3.90 13.78
C ILE A 136 3.65 4.67 15.09
N ARG A 137 2.70 5.56 15.38
CA ARG A 137 2.72 6.44 16.56
C ARG A 137 3.06 5.73 17.89
N PRO A 138 2.47 4.57 18.24
CA PRO A 138 2.79 3.87 19.48
C PRO A 138 4.19 3.24 19.51
N LEU A 139 4.89 3.14 18.37
CA LEU A 139 6.25 2.63 18.28
C LEU A 139 7.31 3.72 18.49
N LEU A 140 6.89 4.99 18.56
CA LEU A 140 7.75 6.16 18.70
C LEU A 140 7.82 6.63 20.15
N THR A 141 8.95 7.21 20.52
CA THR A 141 9.09 7.91 21.81
C THR A 141 8.23 9.18 21.84
N PRO A 142 7.87 9.71 23.03
CA PRO A 142 7.09 10.94 23.12
C PRO A 142 7.72 12.13 22.38
N GLU A 143 9.04 12.22 22.35
CA GLU A 143 9.78 13.26 21.63
C GLU A 143 9.65 13.09 20.11
N GLN A 144 9.82 11.87 19.59
CA GLN A 144 9.65 11.56 18.17
C GLN A 144 8.22 11.78 17.70
N GLN A 145 7.22 11.52 18.55
CA GLN A 145 5.81 11.79 18.23
C GLN A 145 5.56 13.29 18.00
N LYS A 146 6.18 14.18 18.80
CA LYS A 146 6.09 15.63 18.57
C LYS A 146 6.67 16.02 17.22
N THR A 147 7.84 15.48 16.86
CA THR A 147 8.45 15.74 15.56
C THR A 147 7.56 15.23 14.40
N LEU A 148 6.91 14.08 14.57
CA LEU A 148 5.96 13.55 13.59
C LEU A 148 4.76 14.48 13.38
N ASP A 149 4.22 15.07 14.45
CA ASP A 149 3.10 16.01 14.41
C ASP A 149 3.49 17.34 13.75
N GLU A 150 4.67 17.89 14.05
CA GLU A 150 5.17 19.11 13.41
C GLU A 150 5.35 18.94 11.88
N MET A 151 5.82 17.78 11.44
CA MET A 151 5.92 17.46 10.01
C MET A 151 4.55 17.45 9.33
N LYS A 152 3.53 16.94 10.03
CA LYS A 152 2.15 16.88 9.52
C LYS A 152 1.56 18.28 9.35
N GLU A 153 1.84 19.20 10.25
CA GLU A 153 1.39 20.60 10.17
C GLU A 153 2.04 21.34 9.01
N ARG A 154 3.36 21.21 8.85
CA ARG A 154 4.11 21.80 7.71
C ARG A 154 3.64 21.26 6.35
N GLY A 155 3.26 19.99 6.28
CA GLY A 155 2.75 19.37 5.05
C GLY A 155 1.29 19.73 4.69
N GLN A 156 0.45 20.08 5.67
CA GLN A 156 -0.96 20.44 5.45
C GLN A 156 -1.20 21.97 5.39
N GLY A 157 -0.20 22.75 5.77
CA GLY A 157 -0.21 24.21 5.80
C GLY A 157 0.79 24.84 4.82
N GLY A 158 0.90 24.33 3.60
CA GLY A 158 1.75 24.96 2.58
C GLY A 158 1.45 26.47 2.41
N PRO A 159 2.38 27.26 1.82
CA PRO A 159 2.39 28.74 1.80
C PRO A 159 1.12 29.42 1.28
N ARG A 160 0.18 28.65 0.73
CA ARG A 160 -1.17 29.08 0.34
C ARG A 160 -2.06 29.50 1.51
N LYS A 161 -1.92 28.90 2.71
CA LYS A 161 -2.73 29.30 3.89
C LYS A 161 -2.19 30.55 4.58
N GLU A 162 -0.88 30.76 4.56
CA GLU A 162 -0.23 31.94 5.13
C GLU A 162 -0.52 33.18 4.28
N LYS A 163 -0.36 33.09 2.95
CA LYS A 163 -0.73 34.16 2.01
C LYS A 163 -2.22 34.48 2.00
N ALA A 164 -3.10 33.51 2.29
CA ALA A 164 -4.53 33.75 2.41
C ALA A 164 -4.90 34.46 3.73
N LYS A 165 -4.15 34.24 4.82
CA LYS A 165 -4.31 34.97 6.07
C LYS A 165 -3.76 36.39 5.99
N GLU A 166 -2.67 36.59 5.25
CA GLU A 166 -2.07 37.91 5.00
C GLU A 166 -2.98 38.78 4.13
N LYS A 167 -3.50 38.23 3.02
CA LYS A 167 -4.46 38.93 2.14
C LYS A 167 -5.85 39.19 2.74
N ALA A 168 -6.20 38.53 3.84
CA ALA A 168 -7.46 38.78 4.55
C ALA A 168 -7.31 39.87 5.63
N LYS A 169 -6.09 40.40 5.82
CA LYS A 169 -5.76 41.43 6.81
C LYS A 169 -5.46 42.79 6.15
N GLU A 170 -5.35 42.82 4.83
CA GLU A 170 -5.35 44.02 3.97
C GLU A 170 -6.77 44.29 3.47
#